data_AF-A0A8S7R4Y7-F1
#
_entry.id   AF-A0A8S7R4Y7-F1
#
_cell.length_a   1.000
_cell.length_b   1.000
_cell.length_c   1.000
_cell.angle_alpha   90.00
_cell.angle_beta   90.00
_cell.angle_gamma   90.00
#
_symmetry.space_group_name_H-M   'P 1'
#
loop_
_entity.id
_entity.type
_entity.pdbx_description
1 polymer ?
#
loop_
_entity_poly.entity_id
_entity_poly.type
_entity_poly.pdbx_seq_one_letter_code
_entity_poly.pdbx_strand_id
1 'polypeptide(L)'
;IKLTHFRKTEHPIEIYLLKKGIYIINLSLSKGTQAHAMAYIKRPGETLFFDPNHGEYSIKNKLNLLNFINQEYNSYGIDYLSIYQASLG
;
A
#
# COMPACT_ATOMS: atom_id res chain seq x y z
N ILE A 1 6.50 5.85 -17.45
CA ILE A 1 6.06 4.89 -16.41
C ILE A 1 4.60 4.57 -16.68
N LYS A 2 4.25 3.29 -16.83
CA LYS A 2 2.87 2.84 -16.98
C LYS A 2 2.36 2.35 -15.64
N LEU A 3 1.19 2.83 -15.22
CA LEU A 3 0.46 2.30 -14.06
C LEU A 3 -0.60 1.33 -14.56
N THR A 4 -0.48 0.05 -14.19
CA THR A 4 -1.47 -0.97 -14.51
C THR A 4 -2.25 -1.29 -13.24
N HIS A 5 -3.57 -1.14 -13.26
CA HIS A 5 -4.41 -1.58 -12.15
C HIS A 5 -4.24 -3.08 -11.96
N PHE A 6 -3.75 -3.47 -10.78
CA PHE A 6 -3.40 -4.84 -10.46
C PHE A 6 -4.53 -5.54 -9.70
N ARG A 7 -5.08 -4.88 -8.67
CA ARG A 7 -6.11 -5.47 -7.80
C ARG A 7 -6.86 -4.41 -6.98
N LYS A 8 -8.13 -4.66 -6.70
CA LYS A 8 -8.91 -4.01 -5.65
C LYS A 8 -9.21 -5.05 -4.54
N THR A 9 -9.08 -4.67 -3.26
CA THR A 9 -9.27 -5.58 -2.12
C THR A 9 -9.70 -4.84 -0.86
N GLU A 10 -10.42 -5.48 0.05
CA GLU A 10 -10.81 -4.92 1.36
C GLU A 10 -9.78 -5.25 2.46
N HIS A 11 -8.81 -6.11 2.16
CA HIS A 11 -7.88 -6.63 3.17
C HIS A 11 -6.44 -6.12 2.96
N PRO A 12 -5.90 -5.27 3.86
CA PRO A 12 -4.54 -4.73 3.75
C PRO A 12 -3.42 -5.77 3.63
N ILE A 13 -3.66 -7.01 4.08
CA ILE A 13 -2.70 -8.11 3.97
C ILE A 13 -2.28 -8.40 2.53
N GLU A 14 -3.12 -8.09 1.55
CA GLU A 14 -2.82 -8.29 0.14
C GLU A 14 -1.58 -7.52 -0.32
N ILE A 15 -1.25 -6.39 0.31
CA ILE A 15 -0.02 -5.62 0.00
C ILE A 15 1.23 -6.46 0.30
N TYR A 16 1.26 -7.17 1.42
CA TYR A 16 2.41 -8.00 1.80
C TYR A 16 2.63 -9.18 0.86
N LEU A 17 1.54 -9.73 0.32
CA LEU A 17 1.54 -10.87 -0.60
C LEU A 17 1.96 -10.52 -2.04
N LEU A 18 2.14 -9.22 -2.34
CA LEU A 18 2.63 -8.79 -3.65
C LEU A 18 3.98 -9.43 -3.99
N LYS A 19 4.18 -9.67 -5.28
CA LYS A 19 5.47 -10.15 -5.82
C LYS A 19 6.47 -8.99 -5.86
N LYS A 20 7.68 -9.27 -6.35
CA LYS A 20 8.70 -8.22 -6.58
C LYS A 20 8.14 -7.19 -7.57
N GLY A 21 8.33 -5.91 -7.26
CA GLY A 21 7.81 -4.82 -8.09
C GLY A 21 7.74 -3.48 -7.35
N ILE A 22 7.31 -2.46 -8.08
CA ILE A 22 6.99 -1.14 -7.56
C ILE A 22 5.48 -0.96 -7.67
N TYR A 23 4.84 -0.59 -6.57
CA TYR A 23 3.41 -0.51 -6.46
C TYR A 23 2.98 0.84 -5.88
N ILE A 24 1.87 1.36 -6.37
CA ILE A 24 1.12 2.43 -5.73
C ILE A 24 -0.12 1.79 -5.09
N ILE A 25 -0.32 2.06 -3.81
CA ILE A 25 -1.46 1.60 -3.02
C ILE A 25 -2.32 2.83 -2.73
N ASN A 26 -3.55 2.84 -3.22
CA ASN A 26 -4.54 3.85 -2.88
C ASN A 26 -5.52 3.29 -1.85
N LEU A 27 -5.54 3.85 -0.65
CA LEU A 27 -6.57 3.60 0.36
C LEU A 27 -7.80 4.43 0.02
N SER A 28 -8.96 3.79 -0.13
CA SER A 28 -10.26 4.44 -0.04
C SER A 28 -10.67 4.49 1.43
N LEU A 29 -10.98 5.69 1.90
CA LEU A 29 -11.30 5.96 3.29
C LEU A 29 -12.66 6.65 3.40
N SER A 30 -13.28 6.53 4.57
CA SER A 30 -14.49 7.28 4.94
C SER A 30 -15.62 7.11 3.91
N LYS A 31 -15.96 5.86 3.55
CA LYS A 31 -17.02 5.52 2.58
C LYS A 31 -16.75 6.10 1.19
N GLY A 32 -15.49 6.13 0.78
CA GLY A 32 -15.03 6.61 -0.52
C GLY A 32 -14.99 8.13 -0.67
N THR A 33 -15.14 8.88 0.43
CA THR A 33 -15.07 10.34 0.39
C THR A 33 -13.64 10.87 0.53
N GLN A 34 -12.72 10.02 1.00
CA GLN A 34 -11.30 10.34 1.14
C GLN A 34 -10.44 9.27 0.47
N ALA A 35 -9.27 9.68 -0.01
CA ALA A 35 -8.31 8.77 -0.61
C ALA A 35 -6.89 9.13 -0.16
N HIS A 36 -6.05 8.12 0.03
CA HIS A 36 -4.65 8.28 0.40
C HIS A 36 -3.75 7.35 -0.41
N ALA A 37 -2.74 7.91 -1.06
CA ALA A 37 -1.83 7.16 -1.91
C ALA A 37 -0.48 6.95 -1.22
N MET A 38 0.00 5.71 -1.26
CA MET A 38 1.26 5.26 -0.67
C MET A 38 2.05 4.47 -1.72
N ALA A 39 3.37 4.42 -1.58
CA ALA A 39 4.22 3.61 -2.44
C ALA A 39 4.76 2.38 -1.69
N TYR A 40 4.82 1.25 -2.38
CA TYR A 40 5.35 0.00 -1.86
C TYR A 40 6.31 -0.61 -2.88
N ILE A 41 7.55 -0.84 -2.47
CA ILE A 41 8.62 -1.36 -3.31
C ILE A 41 9.09 -2.68 -2.72
N LYS A 42 8.98 -3.77 -3.49
CA LYS A 42 9.43 -5.10 -3.07
C LYS A 42 10.54 -5.59 -3.99
N ARG A 43 11.73 -5.77 -3.43
CA ARG A 43 12.97 -6.21 -4.09
C ARG A 43 13.58 -7.39 -3.32
N PRO A 44 14.52 -8.15 -3.92
CA PRO A 44 15.27 -9.15 -3.16
C PRO A 44 16.00 -8.48 -1.97
N GLY A 45 15.78 -8.98 -0.75
CA GLY A 45 16.44 -8.46 0.46
C GLY A 45 15.93 -7.12 0.99
N GLU A 46 15.02 -6.45 0.27
CA GLU A 46 14.55 -5.11 0.62
C GLU A 46 13.06 -4.96 0.33
N THR A 47 12.30 -4.49 1.32
CA THR A 47 10.91 -4.05 1.13
C THR A 47 10.78 -2.66 1.74
N LEU A 48 10.47 -1.68 0.90
CA LEU A 48 10.28 -0.29 1.31
C LEU A 48 8.81 0.08 1.18
N PHE A 49 8.38 0.94 2.07
CA PHE A 49 7.06 1.52 2.07
C PHE A 49 7.20 3.00 2.36
N PHE A 50 6.54 3.81 1.56
CA PHE A 50 6.55 5.25 1.68
C PHE A 50 5.12 5.75 1.80
N ASP A 51 4.90 6.52 2.84
CA ASP A 51 3.66 7.21 3.12
C ASP A 51 3.95 8.71 3.17
N PRO A 52 3.30 9.57 2.36
CA PRO A 52 3.60 10.99 2.35
C PRO A 52 3.32 11.71 3.68
N ASN A 53 2.47 11.15 4.56
CA ASN A 53 2.20 11.72 5.88
C ASN A 53 3.22 11.29 6.94
N HIS A 54 3.91 10.17 6.72
CA HIS A 54 4.73 9.51 7.75
C HIS A 54 6.20 9.30 7.34
N GLY A 55 6.54 9.44 6.05
CA GLY A 55 7.89 9.20 5.52
C GLY A 55 8.12 7.77 5.01
N GLU A 56 9.39 7.39 4.92
CA GLU A 56 9.83 6.10 4.39
C GLU A 56 10.17 5.09 5.51
N TYR A 57 9.77 3.83 5.32
CA TYR A 57 9.98 2.74 6.25
C TYR A 57 10.45 1.47 5.54
N SER A 58 11.41 0.76 6.13
CA SER A 58 11.74 -0.61 5.74
C SER A 58 10.80 -1.61 6.41
N ILE A 59 10.07 -2.38 5.61
CA ILE A 59 9.18 -3.43 6.11
C ILE A 59 9.97 -4.71 6.30
N LYS A 60 10.30 -5.01 7.56
CA LYS A 60 11.00 -6.24 7.95
C LYS A 60 10.09 -7.46 8.04
N ASN A 61 8.79 -7.26 8.29
CA ASN A 61 7.81 -8.35 8.38
C ASN A 61 6.37 -7.84 8.09
N LYS A 62 5.46 -8.78 7.86
CA LYS A 62 4.02 -8.56 7.62
C LYS A 62 3.32 -7.74 8.71
N LEU A 63 3.66 -8.00 9.98
CA LEU A 63 2.96 -7.42 11.12
C LEU A 63 3.18 -5.91 11.18
N ASN A 64 4.38 -5.43 10.87
CA ASN A 64 4.69 -4.00 10.88
C ASN A 64 3.84 -3.21 9.89
N LEU A 65 3.64 -3.72 8.67
CA LEU A 65 2.80 -3.07 7.66
C LEU A 65 1.33 -3.01 8.09
N LEU A 66 0.81 -4.14 8.57
CA LEU A 66 -0.59 -4.21 9.01
C LEU A 66 -0.83 -3.32 10.23
N ASN A 67 0.10 -3.32 11.19
CA ASN A 67 0.02 -2.46 12.36
C ASN A 67 0.05 -1.00 11.97
N PHE A 68 0.95 -0.59 11.07
CA PHE A 68 0.99 0.78 10.57
C PHE A 68 -0.34 1.20 9.94
N ILE A 69 -0.85 0.42 8.98
CA ILE A 69 -2.12 0.75 8.31
C ILE A 69 -3.27 0.82 9.32
N ASN A 70 -3.32 -0.11 10.27
CA ASN A 70 -4.38 -0.12 11.28
C ASN A 70 -4.24 1.01 12.31
N GLN A 71 -3.03 1.38 12.70
CA GLN A 71 -2.80 2.45 13.68
C GLN A 71 -3.11 3.82 13.08
N GLU A 72 -2.64 4.08 11.87
CA GLU A 72 -2.73 5.41 11.26
C GLU A 72 -4.04 5.65 10.50
N TYR A 73 -4.65 4.60 9.93
CA TYR A 73 -5.77 4.77 8.99
C TYR A 73 -7.09 4.11 9.40
N ASN A 74 -7.12 3.24 10.42
CA ASN A 74 -8.37 2.55 10.80
C ASN A 74 -9.43 3.50 11.37
N SER A 75 -9.03 4.59 12.04
CA SER A 75 -9.94 5.62 12.54
C SER A 75 -10.72 6.35 11.43
N TYR A 76 -10.18 6.35 10.21
CA TYR A 76 -10.83 6.95 9.03
C TYR A 76 -11.83 5.99 8.35
N GLY A 77 -11.82 4.71 8.75
CA GLY A 77 -12.57 3.63 8.11
C GLY A 77 -12.01 3.29 6.74
N ILE A 78 -11.31 2.16 6.63
CA ILE A 78 -10.76 1.66 5.35
C ILE A 78 -11.86 0.91 4.61
N ASP A 79 -12.29 1.43 3.45
CA ASP A 79 -13.30 0.78 2.62
C ASP A 79 -12.67 -0.30 1.74
N TYR A 80 -11.62 0.06 1.01
CA TYR A 80 -10.86 -0.84 0.15
C TYR A 80 -9.50 -0.22 -0.20
N LEU A 81 -8.64 -1.04 -0.78
CA LEU A 81 -7.35 -0.70 -1.34
C LEU A 81 -7.38 -0.98 -2.85
N SER A 82 -6.93 0.00 -3.64
CA SER A 82 -6.61 -0.20 -5.05
C SER A 82 -5.09 -0.26 -5.23
N ILE A 83 -4.61 -1.32 -5.85
CA ILE A 83 -3.19 -1.61 -6.06
C ILE A 83 -2.88 -1.42 -7.54
N TYR A 84 -1.88 -0.59 -7.84
CA TYR A 84 -1.38 -0.37 -9.18
C TYR A 84 0.09 -0.81 -9.24
N GLN A 85 0.45 -1.56 -10.27
CA GLN A 85 1.85 -1.88 -10.53
C GLN A 85 2.44 -0.85 -11.48
N ALA A 86 3.58 -0.27 -11.10
CA ALA A 86 4.36 0.62 -11.94
C ALA A 86 5.40 -0.19 -12.73
N SER A 87 5.46 0.05 -14.04
CA SER A 87 6.49 -0.51 -14.92
C SER A 87 7.07 0.56 -15.84
N LEU A 88 8.30 0.36 -16.29
CA LEU A 88 8.79 1.07 -17.47
C LEU A 88 8.00 0.55 -18.68
N GLY A 89 7.48 1.47 -19.47
CA GLY A 89 6.68 1.17 -20.66
C GLY A 89 7.56 0.97 -21.87
#